data_AF-A0A3D0YJK8-F1
#
_entry.id   AF-A0A3D0YJK8-F1
#
_cell.length_a   1.000
_cell.length_b   1.000
_cell.length_c   1.000
_cell.angle_alpha   90.00
_cell.angle_beta   90.00
_cell.angle_gamma   90.00
#
_symmetry.space_group_name_H-M   'P 1'
#
loop_
_entity.id
_entity.type
_entity.pdbx_description
1 polymer ?
#
loop_
_entity_poly.entity_id
_entity_poly.type
_entity_poly.pdbx_seq_one_letter_code
_entity_poly.pdbx_strand_id
1 'polypeptide(L)'
;MRFLETANVTGKPNGGASACNVFQIIDLTSLQQQNPDHKSQLSLTLSATFHRIAAANDADLPKASASCTIHLYQVEPKFIKENWPIVINDALAIGKKSVRLKPGDDPKTISASCLLEPEANIALISINVNSRTPSTTPIKVGGYHVDDVQLTLTKRPKLPVRATQ
;
A
#
# COMPACT_ATOMS: atom_id res chain seq x y z
N MET A 1 4.44 14.62 -3.53
CA MET A 1 2.97 14.56 -3.80
C MET A 1 2.19 14.96 -2.53
N ARG A 2 1.03 15.63 -2.65
CA ARG A 2 0.18 16.04 -1.51
C ARG A 2 -1.14 15.26 -1.45
N PHE A 3 -1.56 14.84 -0.26
CA PHE A 3 -2.89 14.27 -0.04
C PHE A 3 -3.88 15.38 0.34
N LEU A 4 -5.08 15.36 -0.26
CA LEU A 4 -6.05 16.45 -0.10
C LEU A 4 -7.18 16.06 0.87
N GLU A 5 -7.99 15.09 0.49
CA GLU A 5 -9.15 14.66 1.26
C GLU A 5 -9.44 13.18 1.11
N THR A 6 -10.09 12.61 2.12
CA THR A 6 -10.57 11.23 2.07
C THR A 6 -11.71 11.10 1.08
N ALA A 7 -11.77 9.96 0.39
CA ALA A 7 -12.88 9.61 -0.47
C ALA A 7 -13.58 8.36 0.05
N ASN A 8 -14.87 8.22 -0.29
CA ASN A 8 -15.63 7.03 0.03
C ASN A 8 -15.19 5.85 -0.84
N VAL A 9 -14.18 5.11 -0.38
CA VAL A 9 -13.65 3.94 -1.08
C VAL A 9 -14.39 2.64 -0.75
N THR A 10 -15.34 2.67 0.18
CA THR A 10 -16.14 1.49 0.55
C THR A 10 -17.48 1.40 -0.19
N GLY A 11 -17.82 2.43 -0.99
CA GLY A 11 -19.09 2.50 -1.72
C GLY A 11 -20.33 2.58 -0.83
N LYS A 12 -20.16 2.72 0.49
CA LYS A 12 -21.27 2.76 1.45
C LYS A 12 -21.73 4.20 1.63
N PRO A 13 -22.97 4.57 1.30
CA PRO A 13 -23.46 5.96 1.34
C PRO A 13 -23.25 6.63 2.71
N ASN A 14 -23.33 5.85 3.79
CA ASN A 14 -23.32 6.33 5.17
C ASN A 14 -22.02 6.03 5.95
N GLY A 15 -20.94 5.60 5.29
CA GLY A 15 -19.68 5.38 6.00
C GLY A 15 -18.57 4.88 5.11
N GLY A 16 -17.56 5.71 4.85
CA GLY A 16 -16.47 5.25 4.00
C GLY A 16 -15.41 6.26 3.61
N ALA A 17 -15.64 7.56 3.84
CA ALA A 17 -14.66 8.60 3.54
C ALA A 17 -13.54 8.63 4.61
N SER A 18 -12.74 7.57 4.67
CA SER A 18 -11.72 7.39 5.71
C SER A 18 -10.29 7.45 5.17
N ALA A 19 -10.08 7.34 3.86
CA ALA A 19 -8.75 7.33 3.27
C ALA A 19 -8.67 8.13 1.96
N CYS A 20 -7.55 8.82 1.81
CA CYS A 20 -7.08 9.38 0.55
C CYS A 20 -6.04 8.41 -0.02
N ASN A 21 -6.34 7.76 -1.14
CA ASN A 21 -5.51 6.68 -1.69
C ASN A 21 -4.97 7.05 -3.07
N VAL A 22 -3.74 6.64 -3.32
CA VAL A 22 -3.16 6.55 -4.67
C VAL A 22 -2.85 5.09 -4.92
N PHE A 23 -3.30 4.59 -6.08
CA PHE A 23 -3.16 3.21 -6.49
C PHE A 23 -2.34 3.11 -7.77
N GLN A 24 -1.55 2.05 -7.88
CA GLN A 24 -0.93 1.63 -9.12
C GLN A 24 -1.08 0.12 -9.26
N ILE A 25 -1.54 -0.31 -10.44
CA ILE A 25 -1.61 -1.72 -10.82
C ILE A 25 -0.38 -2.04 -11.66
N ILE A 26 0.28 -3.15 -11.33
CA ILE A 26 1.48 -3.62 -12.01
C ILE A 26 1.26 -5.05 -12.47
N ASP A 27 1.48 -5.27 -13.76
CA ASP A 27 1.52 -6.61 -14.34
C ASP A 27 2.83 -7.30 -13.98
N LEU A 28 2.72 -8.45 -13.30
CA LEU A 28 3.84 -9.26 -12.84
C LEU A 28 4.18 -10.39 -13.82
N THR A 29 3.40 -10.61 -14.87
CA THR A 29 3.54 -11.75 -15.78
C THR A 29 4.94 -11.80 -16.39
N SER A 30 5.47 -10.66 -16.85
CA SER A 30 6.82 -10.56 -17.40
C SER A 30 7.92 -10.87 -16.36
N LEU A 31 7.70 -10.49 -15.09
CA LEU A 31 8.64 -10.77 -14.00
C LEU A 31 8.63 -12.26 -13.62
N GLN A 32 7.47 -12.90 -13.63
CA GLN A 32 7.35 -14.35 -13.41
C GLN A 32 8.05 -15.15 -14.50
N GLN A 33 7.91 -14.73 -15.77
CA GLN A 33 8.60 -15.35 -16.92
C GLN A 33 10.13 -15.28 -16.82
N GLN A 34 10.68 -14.31 -16.08
CA GLN A 34 12.13 -14.20 -15.82
C GLN A 34 12.62 -15.08 -14.66
N ASN A 35 11.72 -15.82 -13.99
CA ASN A 35 12.02 -16.76 -12.91
C ASN A 35 11.27 -18.10 -13.06
N PRO A 36 11.32 -18.76 -14.22
CA PRO A 36 10.45 -19.91 -14.55
C PRO A 36 10.71 -21.14 -13.68
N ASP A 37 11.95 -21.34 -13.23
CA ASP A 37 12.31 -22.48 -12.37
C ASP A 37 12.08 -22.19 -10.88
N HIS A 38 11.62 -21.00 -10.52
CA HIS A 38 11.49 -20.50 -9.14
C HIS A 38 12.74 -20.73 -8.26
N LYS A 39 13.92 -20.83 -8.88
CA LYS A 39 15.22 -21.06 -8.20
C LYS A 39 15.63 -19.87 -7.33
N SER A 40 15.12 -18.69 -7.67
CA SER A 40 15.27 -17.50 -6.85
C SER A 40 13.96 -17.15 -6.15
N GLN A 41 14.07 -16.70 -4.91
CA GLN A 41 12.98 -16.02 -4.22
C GLN A 41 12.97 -14.55 -4.65
N LEU A 42 11.81 -14.09 -5.12
CA LEU A 42 11.57 -12.71 -5.49
C LEU A 42 10.82 -12.01 -4.35
N SER A 43 11.13 -10.75 -4.11
CA SER A 43 10.39 -9.90 -3.18
C SER A 43 10.18 -8.52 -3.77
N LEU A 44 8.96 -8.00 -3.64
CA LEU A 44 8.62 -6.62 -3.93
C LEU A 44 8.69 -5.80 -2.64
N THR A 45 9.33 -4.64 -2.71
CA THR A 45 9.39 -3.67 -1.60
C THR A 45 8.96 -2.30 -2.10
N LEU A 46 7.91 -1.76 -1.48
CA LEU A 46 7.43 -0.39 -1.67
C LEU A 46 7.96 0.46 -0.53
N SER A 47 8.74 1.49 -0.84
CA SER A 47 9.15 2.52 0.12
C SER A 47 8.62 3.89 -0.26
N ALA A 48 8.36 4.71 0.75
CA ALA A 48 8.04 6.11 0.55
C ALA A 48 8.40 6.94 1.79
N THR A 49 8.76 8.20 1.56
CA THR A 49 9.07 9.17 2.62
C THR A 49 7.87 10.06 2.87
N PHE A 50 7.27 9.93 4.06
CA PHE A 50 6.13 10.74 4.46
C PHE A 50 6.56 11.93 5.32
N HIS A 51 5.87 13.05 5.14
CA HIS A 51 6.01 14.23 5.97
C HIS A 51 4.63 14.77 6.33
N ARG A 52 4.55 15.40 7.51
CA ARG A 52 3.34 16.05 8.00
C ARG A 52 3.64 17.48 8.44
N ILE A 53 3.22 18.43 7.61
CA ILE A 53 3.33 19.87 7.88
C ILE A 53 2.09 20.30 8.68
N ALA A 54 2.25 21.35 9.50
CA ALA A 54 1.13 21.98 10.21
C ALA A 54 0.01 22.42 9.25
N ALA A 55 -1.22 22.10 9.62
CA ALA A 55 -2.43 22.48 8.91
C ALA A 55 -3.51 22.94 9.91
N ALA A 56 -4.40 23.82 9.44
CA ALA A 56 -5.45 24.41 10.28
C ALA A 56 -6.41 23.39 10.92
N ASN A 57 -6.51 22.19 10.35
CA ASN A 57 -7.43 21.13 10.78
C ASN A 57 -6.74 19.96 11.50
N ASP A 58 -5.51 20.13 11.99
CA ASP A 58 -4.76 19.05 12.64
C ASP A 58 -5.44 18.51 13.91
N ALA A 59 -6.16 19.38 14.64
CA ALA A 59 -6.94 19.00 15.81
C ALA A 59 -8.04 17.97 15.48
N ASP A 60 -8.56 18.00 14.25
CA ASP A 60 -9.61 17.10 13.77
C ASP A 60 -9.05 15.74 13.30
N LEU A 61 -7.71 15.61 13.22
CA LEU A 61 -6.99 14.45 12.71
C LEU A 61 -6.07 13.79 13.75
N PRO A 62 -6.54 13.51 14.98
CA PRO A 62 -5.66 13.00 16.05
C PRO A 62 -5.14 11.59 15.77
N LYS A 63 -5.84 10.84 14.91
CA LYS A 63 -5.53 9.44 14.60
C LYS A 63 -4.97 9.21 13.20
N ALA A 64 -4.84 10.27 12.39
CA ALA A 64 -4.41 10.16 11.01
C ALA A 64 -3.08 9.42 10.88
N SER A 65 -2.97 8.57 9.87
CA SER A 65 -1.76 7.80 9.60
C SER A 65 -1.57 7.62 8.11
N ALA A 66 -0.31 7.68 7.68
CA ALA A 66 0.07 7.32 6.32
C ALA A 66 0.46 5.83 6.24
N SER A 67 0.33 5.23 5.06
CA SER A 67 0.75 3.84 4.85
C SER A 67 1.14 3.51 3.42
N CYS A 68 1.99 2.49 3.31
CA CYS A 68 2.38 1.79 2.11
C CYS A 68 1.79 0.38 2.17
N THR A 69 1.14 -0.08 1.09
CA THR A 69 0.58 -1.43 1.00
C THR A 69 0.85 -2.04 -0.38
N ILE A 70 1.10 -3.34 -0.39
CA ILE A 70 1.24 -4.20 -1.57
C ILE A 70 0.22 -5.32 -1.40
N HIS A 71 -0.65 -5.52 -2.37
CA HIS A 71 -1.49 -6.72 -2.49
C HIS A 71 -1.08 -7.48 -3.74
N LEU A 72 -0.87 -8.78 -3.61
CA LEU A 72 -0.62 -9.67 -4.74
C LEU A 72 -1.88 -10.45 -5.07
N TYR A 73 -2.19 -10.55 -6.36
CA TYR A 73 -3.38 -11.23 -6.86
C TYR A 73 -3.06 -12.16 -8.03
N GLN A 74 -3.95 -13.13 -8.23
CA GLN A 74 -4.05 -13.94 -9.44
C GLN A 74 -5.41 -13.69 -10.10
N VAL A 75 -5.59 -12.51 -10.69
CA VAL A 75 -6.85 -12.08 -11.32
C VAL A 75 -6.57 -11.10 -12.46
N GLU A 76 -7.58 -10.82 -13.29
CA GLU A 76 -7.53 -9.73 -14.25
C GLU A 76 -7.64 -8.36 -13.55
N PRO A 77 -6.92 -7.31 -14.00
CA PRO A 77 -7.01 -5.97 -13.40
C PRO A 77 -8.44 -5.42 -13.28
N LYS A 78 -9.30 -5.75 -14.25
CA LYS A 78 -10.71 -5.34 -14.26
C LYS A 78 -11.48 -5.88 -13.07
N PHE A 79 -11.18 -7.11 -12.64
CA PHE A 79 -11.83 -7.75 -11.49
C PHE A 79 -11.55 -6.97 -10.20
N ILE A 80 -10.32 -6.46 -10.01
CA ILE A 80 -9.96 -5.64 -8.85
C ILE A 80 -10.79 -4.35 -8.82
N LYS A 81 -10.92 -3.68 -9.96
CA LYS A 81 -11.69 -2.43 -10.07
C LYS A 81 -13.16 -2.64 -9.72
N GLU A 82 -13.77 -3.73 -10.19
CA GLU A 82 -15.20 -4.02 -10.01
C GLU A 82 -15.54 -4.49 -8.60
N ASN A 83 -14.58 -5.10 -7.90
CA ASN A 83 -14.80 -5.71 -6.59
C ASN A 83 -14.12 -4.95 -5.44
N TRP A 84 -13.56 -3.76 -5.69
CA TRP A 84 -12.97 -2.95 -4.64
C TRP A 84 -14.04 -2.41 -3.66
N PRO A 85 -13.85 -2.47 -2.33
CA PRO A 85 -12.68 -2.96 -1.61
C PRO A 85 -12.79 -4.43 -1.15
N ILE A 86 -13.85 -5.16 -1.52
CA ILE A 86 -14.09 -6.55 -1.08
C ILE A 86 -12.94 -7.47 -1.49
N VAL A 87 -12.39 -7.25 -2.69
CA VAL A 87 -11.24 -7.99 -3.26
C VAL A 87 -9.98 -7.93 -2.40
N ILE A 88 -9.88 -7.05 -1.40
CA ILE A 88 -8.75 -7.04 -0.45
C ILE A 88 -8.60 -8.41 0.25
N ASN A 89 -9.71 -9.09 0.52
CA ASN A 89 -9.71 -10.38 1.20
C ASN A 89 -9.21 -11.54 0.33
N ASP A 90 -9.16 -11.35 -0.99
CA ASP A 90 -8.77 -12.36 -1.97
C ASP A 90 -7.28 -12.27 -2.35
N ALA A 91 -6.52 -11.40 -1.69
CA ALA A 91 -5.10 -11.23 -1.96
C ALA A 91 -4.31 -12.48 -1.55
N LEU A 92 -3.47 -12.98 -2.45
CA LEU A 92 -2.56 -14.10 -2.19
C LEU A 92 -1.56 -13.76 -1.09
N ALA A 93 -1.09 -12.51 -1.09
CA ALA A 93 -0.19 -12.01 -0.07
C ALA A 93 -0.34 -10.49 0.08
N ILE A 94 -0.08 -9.99 1.30
CA ILE A 94 -0.20 -8.58 1.65
C ILE A 94 1.05 -8.12 2.40
N GLY A 95 1.73 -7.12 1.85
CA GLY A 95 2.77 -6.36 2.54
C GLY A 95 2.23 -5.01 2.98
N LYS A 96 2.35 -4.64 4.26
CA LYS A 96 1.84 -3.35 4.76
C LYS A 96 2.73 -2.73 5.81
N LYS A 97 2.90 -1.40 5.73
CA LYS A 97 3.51 -0.60 6.79
C LYS A 97 2.77 0.73 6.93
N SER A 98 2.54 1.15 8.17
CA SER A 98 1.94 2.44 8.50
C SER A 98 2.85 3.27 9.40
N VAL A 99 2.70 4.58 9.31
CA VAL A 99 3.30 5.57 10.21
C VAL A 99 2.25 6.58 10.66
N ARG A 100 2.31 6.99 11.92
CA ARG A 100 1.66 8.21 12.40
C ARG A 100 2.74 9.26 12.61
N LEU A 101 2.54 10.43 12.02
CA LEU A 101 3.38 11.61 12.20
C LEU A 101 2.55 12.68 12.91
N LYS A 102 3.17 13.43 13.82
CA LYS A 102 2.64 14.70 14.31
C LYS A 102 3.02 15.82 13.35
N PRO A 103 2.26 16.92 13.32
CA PRO A 103 2.63 18.08 12.54
C PRO A 103 4.00 18.61 12.98
N GLY A 104 4.92 18.80 12.04
CA GLY A 104 6.28 19.25 12.29
C GLY A 104 7.27 18.16 12.69
N ASP A 105 6.86 16.88 12.78
CA ASP A 105 7.81 15.77 12.93
C ASP A 105 8.76 15.72 11.72
N ASP A 106 9.99 15.23 11.96
CA ASP A 106 10.93 14.92 10.90
C ASP A 106 10.32 13.93 9.88
N PRO A 107 10.64 14.07 8.57
CA PRO A 107 10.19 13.12 7.56
C PRO A 107 10.57 11.68 7.91
N LYS A 108 9.65 10.74 7.63
CA LYS A 108 9.88 9.32 7.91
C LYS A 108 9.67 8.45 6.68
N THR A 109 10.73 7.76 6.29
CA THR A 109 10.66 6.68 5.31
C THR A 109 10.10 5.42 5.94
N ILE A 110 9.10 4.82 5.29
CA ILE A 110 8.61 3.50 5.63
C ILE A 110 8.65 2.59 4.41
N SER A 111 8.78 1.29 4.67
CA SER A 111 8.78 0.27 3.63
C SER A 111 7.82 -0.86 3.97
N ALA A 112 7.07 -1.31 2.98
CA ALA A 112 6.26 -2.52 3.00
C ALA A 112 6.87 -3.52 2.01
N SER A 113 7.00 -4.78 2.40
CA SER A 113 7.57 -5.83 1.56
C SER A 113 6.65 -7.03 1.49
N CYS A 114 6.67 -7.71 0.35
CA CYS A 114 5.95 -8.96 0.11
C CYS A 114 6.87 -9.91 -0.67
N LEU A 115 6.84 -11.20 -0.33
CA LEU A 115 7.40 -12.22 -1.21
C LEU A 115 6.49 -12.35 -2.43
N LEU A 116 7.08 -12.51 -3.61
CA LEU A 116 6.31 -12.68 -4.83
C LEU A 116 5.86 -14.13 -4.92
N GLU A 117 4.56 -14.37 -4.74
CA GLU A 117 3.97 -15.69 -4.93
C GLU A 117 4.07 -16.10 -6.41
N PRO A 118 4.46 -17.34 -6.74
CA PRO A 118 4.60 -17.82 -8.12
C PRO A 118 3.38 -17.57 -9.01
N GLU A 119 2.19 -17.70 -8.43
CA GLU A 119 0.91 -17.59 -9.12
C GLU A 119 0.43 -16.14 -9.26
N ALA A 120 1.08 -15.19 -8.58
CA ALA A 120 0.69 -13.78 -8.63
C ALA A 120 0.97 -13.18 -10.02
N ASN A 121 -0.08 -12.71 -10.68
CA ASN A 121 0.00 -12.02 -11.97
C ASN A 121 -0.14 -10.50 -11.83
N ILE A 122 -0.68 -10.00 -10.71
CA ILE A 122 -0.89 -8.57 -10.46
C ILE A 122 -0.36 -8.17 -9.08
N ALA A 123 0.33 -7.03 -9.02
CA ALA A 123 0.56 -6.28 -7.79
C ALA A 123 -0.28 -4.99 -7.80
N LEU A 124 -1.16 -4.84 -6.80
CA LEU A 124 -1.80 -3.57 -6.49
C LEU A 124 -1.01 -2.88 -5.39
N ILE A 125 -0.34 -1.80 -5.76
CA ILE A 125 0.44 -0.96 -4.86
C ILE A 125 -0.44 0.21 -4.42
N SER A 126 -0.47 0.51 -3.12
CA SER A 126 -1.18 1.67 -2.60
C SER A 126 -0.37 2.47 -1.59
N ILE A 127 -0.47 3.78 -1.73
CA ILE A 127 0.04 4.77 -0.78
C ILE A 127 -1.15 5.59 -0.35
N ASN A 128 -1.38 5.69 0.95
CA ASN A 128 -2.58 6.35 1.45
C ASN A 128 -2.37 7.08 2.77
N VAL A 129 -3.24 8.05 3.00
CA VAL A 129 -3.45 8.68 4.30
C VAL A 129 -4.85 8.36 4.76
N ASN A 130 -4.95 7.75 5.93
CA ASN A 130 -6.22 7.37 6.54
C ASN A 130 -6.47 8.27 7.76
N SER A 131 -7.64 8.92 7.82
CA SER A 131 -8.05 9.74 8.97
C SER A 131 -8.27 8.91 10.24
N ARG A 132 -8.54 7.61 10.06
CA ARG A 132 -8.96 6.61 11.07
C ARG A 132 -10.21 7.01 11.85
N THR A 133 -10.95 7.94 11.30
CA THR A 133 -12.25 8.38 11.81
C THR A 133 -13.26 8.12 10.69
N PRO A 134 -14.23 7.23 10.90
CA PRO A 134 -15.32 7.04 9.95
C PRO A 134 -16.05 8.36 9.73
N SER A 135 -16.33 8.68 8.47
CA SER A 135 -17.10 9.86 8.08
C SER A 135 -17.97 9.55 6.88
N THR A 136 -19.13 10.22 6.84
CA THR A 136 -20.05 10.26 5.70
C THR A 136 -19.61 11.31 4.66
N THR A 137 -18.82 12.30 5.07
CA THR A 137 -18.29 13.36 4.21
C THR A 137 -16.76 13.26 4.06
N PRO A 138 -16.18 13.72 2.94
CA PRO A 138 -14.74 13.85 2.78
C PRO A 138 -14.11 14.63 3.93
N ILE A 139 -13.04 14.07 4.51
CA ILE A 139 -12.23 14.71 5.53
C ILE A 139 -10.96 15.21 4.85
N LYS A 140 -10.69 16.52 4.92
CA LYS A 140 -9.40 17.06 4.52
C LYS A 140 -8.30 16.41 5.36
N VAL A 141 -7.32 15.77 4.74
CA VAL A 141 -6.27 15.04 5.47
C VAL A 141 -5.07 15.91 5.83
N GLY A 142 -5.23 17.24 5.76
CA GLY A 142 -4.28 18.21 6.29
C GLY A 142 -2.98 18.32 5.49
N GLY A 143 -1.87 18.56 6.19
CA GLY A 143 -0.53 18.75 5.63
C GLY A 143 0.24 17.45 5.40
N TYR A 144 -0.43 16.35 5.06
CA TYR A 144 0.25 15.11 4.70
C TYR A 144 0.72 15.12 3.24
N HIS A 145 1.95 14.68 3.07
CA HIS A 145 2.60 14.58 1.78
C HIS A 145 3.51 13.35 1.74
N VAL A 146 3.91 12.97 0.54
CA VAL A 146 4.78 11.82 0.28
C VAL A 146 5.72 12.12 -0.87
N ASP A 147 6.99 11.80 -0.68
CA ASP A 147 8.05 11.88 -1.69
C ASP A 147 8.85 10.56 -1.73
N ASP A 148 9.82 10.48 -2.64
CA ASP A 148 10.74 9.35 -2.81
C ASP A 148 10.03 7.98 -2.88
N VAL A 149 8.93 7.94 -3.62
CA VAL A 149 8.18 6.71 -3.84
C VAL A 149 8.98 5.78 -4.74
N GLN A 150 9.35 4.61 -4.21
CA GLN A 150 10.12 3.61 -4.93
C GLN A 150 9.51 2.22 -4.75
N LEU A 151 9.42 1.49 -5.86
CA LEU A 151 9.12 0.06 -5.87
C LEU A 151 10.35 -0.70 -6.36
N THR A 152 10.83 -1.63 -5.55
CA THR A 152 12.05 -2.40 -5.83
C THR A 152 11.73 -3.90 -5.86
N LEU A 153 12.18 -4.58 -6.92
CA LEU A 153 12.20 -6.03 -7.00
C LEU A 153 13.58 -6.54 -6.54
N THR A 154 13.60 -7.40 -5.54
CA THR A 154 14.82 -8.07 -5.07
C THR A 154 14.77 -9.55 -5.44
N LYS A 155 15.84 -10.05 -6.06
CA LYS A 155 16.03 -11.46 -6.39
C LYS A 155 17.10 -12.05 -5.47
N ARG A 156 16.75 -13.09 -4.71
CA ARG A 156 17.71 -13.81 -3.84
C ARG A 156 17.71 -15.30 -4.21
N PRO A 157 18.88 -15.98 -4.22
CA PRO A 157 18.90 -17.42 -4.39
C PRO A 157 18.18 -18.10 -3.23
N LYS A 158 17.40 -19.16 -3.50
CA LYS A 158 16.86 -20.02 -2.43
C LYS A 158 18.04 -20.77 -1.79
N LEU A 159 18.35 -20.46 -0.54
CA LEU A 159 19.39 -21.16 0.20
C LEU A 159 18.92 -22.59 0.54
N PRO A 160 19.79 -23.61 0.46
CA PRO A 160 19.45 -24.94 0.92
C PRO A 160 19.19 -24.90 2.43
N VAL A 161 17.98 -25.30 2.85
CA VAL A 161 17.66 -25.49 4.26
C VAL A 161 18.42 -26.73 4.74
N ARG A 162 19.52 -26.53 5.46
CA ARG A 162 20.12 -27.62 6.22
C ARG A 162 19.27 -27.82 7.47
N ALA A 163 18.35 -28.79 7.42
CA ALA A 163 17.75 -29.31 8.63
C ALA A 163 18.85 -30.05 9.39
N THR A 164 19.33 -29.49 10.50
CA THR A 164 20.12 -30.23 11.48
C THR A 164 19.19 -31.25 12.13
N GLN A 165 19.45 -32.54 11.89
CA GLN A 165 18.89 -33.64 12.66
C GLN A 165 19.48 -33.66 14.07
#